data_AF-A0A2G9T7J1-F1
#
_entry.id   AF-A0A2G9T7J1-F1
#
_cell.length_a   1.000
_cell.length_b   1.000
_cell.length_c   1.000
_cell.angle_alpha   90.00
_cell.angle_beta   90.00
_cell.angle_gamma   90.00
#
_symmetry.space_group_name_H-M   'P 1'
#
loop_
_entity.id
_entity.type
_entity.pdbx_description
1 polymer ?
#
loop_
_entity_poly.entity_id
_entity_poly.type
_entity_poly.pdbx_seq_one_letter_code
_entity_poly.pdbx_strand_id
1 'polypeptide(L)' 'VIVDSPYVRCDGKEMETRFHYRKNHFFHTADGLKVTPKEHEYVFKTQLKPKRTGQFIKLFVTKVKKTQDL' A
#
# COMPACT_ATOMS: atom_id res chain seq x y z
N VAL A 1 15.46 12.49 -2.54
CA VAL A 1 15.69 11.54 -3.64
C VAL A 1 15.00 12.11 -4.88
N ILE A 2 15.72 12.23 -6.00
CA ILE A 2 15.17 12.66 -7.29
C ILE A 2 15.18 11.42 -8.18
N VAL A 3 14.05 11.14 -8.83
CA VAL A 3 13.90 9.98 -9.71
C VAL A 3 14.00 10.46 -11.15
N ASP A 4 15.06 10.02 -11.84
CA ASP A 4 15.25 10.26 -13.27
C ASP A 4 14.96 8.95 -14.02
N SER A 5 13.75 8.84 -14.56
CA SER A 5 13.27 7.62 -15.23
C SER A 5 12.21 7.97 -16.28
N PRO A 6 12.26 7.37 -17.48
CA PRO A 6 11.26 7.58 -18.51
C PRO A 6 9.88 7.02 -18.15
N TYR A 7 9.81 6.17 -17.11
CA TYR A 7 8.55 5.59 -16.61
C TYR A 7 7.87 6.44 -15.55
N VAL A 8 8.42 7.61 -15.23
CA VAL A 8 7.93 8.51 -14.18
C VAL A 8 7.59 9.86 -14.78
N ARG A 9 6.37 10.34 -14.51
CA ARG A 9 5.92 11.68 -14.86
C ARG A 9 5.48 12.39 -13.60
N CYS A 10 5.94 13.61 -13.40
CA CYS A 10 5.61 14.42 -12.23
C CYS A 10 5.12 15.79 -12.70
N ASP A 11 3.91 16.19 -12.29
CA ASP A 11 3.32 17.49 -12.63
C ASP A 11 3.39 18.50 -11.47
N GLY A 12 4.10 18.15 -10.39
CA GLY A 12 4.26 18.95 -9.18
C GLY A 12 3.14 18.79 -8.14
N LYS A 13 2.01 18.15 -8.49
CA LYS A 13 0.92 17.81 -7.56
C LYS A 13 0.80 16.30 -7.39
N GLU A 14 0.90 15.56 -8.48
CA GLU A 14 0.81 14.12 -8.54
C GLU A 14 2.02 13.56 -9.30
N MET A 15 2.40 12.34 -8.93
CA MET A 15 3.40 11.55 -9.61
C MET A 15 2.72 10.33 -10.21
N GLU A 16 2.86 10.17 -11.52
CA GLU A 16 2.44 8.98 -12.26
C GLU A 16 3.67 8.11 -12.51
N THR A 17 3.56 6.82 -12.21
CA THR A 17 4.65 5.85 -12.43
C THR A 17 4.12 4.62 -13.14
N ARG A 18 4.82 4.18 -14.19
CA ARG A 18 4.57 2.91 -14.85
C ARG A 18 5.48 1.85 -14.24
N PHE A 19 4.91 0.71 -13.87
CA PHE A 19 5.63 -0.38 -13.23
C PHE A 19 5.28 -1.71 -13.89
N HIS A 20 6.31 -2.40 -14.35
CA HIS A 20 6.20 -3.73 -14.96
C HIS A 20 6.37 -4.80 -13.89
N TYR A 21 5.26 -5.29 -13.37
CA TYR A 21 5.25 -6.32 -12.34
C TYR A 21 5.37 -7.71 -12.96
N ARG A 22 6.44 -8.42 -12.63
CA ARG A 22 6.67 -9.79 -13.08
C ARG A 22 6.17 -10.77 -12.03
N LYS A 23 5.26 -11.65 -12.43
CA LYS A 23 4.71 -12.71 -11.58
C LYS A 23 4.67 -14.02 -12.34
N ASN A 24 5.22 -15.05 -11.73
CA ASN A 24 5.11 -16.40 -12.26
C ASN A 24 3.73 -16.98 -11.97
N HIS A 25 3.17 -17.65 -12.98
CA HIS A 25 1.98 -18.48 -12.85
C HIS A 25 2.41 -19.95 -12.84
N PHE A 26 1.86 -20.71 -11.91
CA PHE A 26 2.23 -22.10 -11.67
C PHE A 26 1.06 -23.01 -12.00
N PHE A 27 1.33 -24.10 -12.69
CA PHE A 27 0.36 -25.15 -13.01
C PHE A 27 0.99 -26.51 -12.71
N HIS A 28 0.28 -27.33 -11.93
CA HIS A 28 0.69 -28.72 -11.73
C HIS A 28 0.29 -29.55 -12.97
N THR A 29 1.22 -30.35 -13.48
CA THR A 29 1.03 -31.29 -14.57
C THR A 29 1.45 -32.69 -14.11
N ALA A 30 1.12 -33.74 -14.88
CA ALA A 30 1.53 -35.11 -14.56
C ALA A 30 3.05 -35.26 -14.43
N ASP A 31 3.80 -34.47 -15.21
CA ASP A 31 5.27 -34.50 -15.24
C ASP A 31 5.95 -33.53 -14.24
N GLY A 32 5.18 -32.75 -13.47
CA GLY A 32 5.70 -31.84 -12.45
C GLY A 32 5.08 -30.45 -12.44
N LEU A 33 5.90 -29.43 -12.14
CA LEU A 33 5.45 -28.04 -12.01
C LEU A 33 5.79 -27.24 -13.28
N LYS A 34 4.76 -26.80 -14.01
CA LYS A 34 4.91 -25.86 -15.12
C LYS A 34 4.89 -24.43 -14.61
N VAL A 35 5.92 -23.66 -14.96
CA VAL A 35 6.05 -22.23 -14.61
C VAL A 35 5.90 -21.38 -15.87
N THR A 36 5.00 -20.41 -15.83
CA THR A 36 4.80 -19.43 -16.89
C THR A 36 5.04 -18.02 -16.34
N PRO A 37 6.16 -17.37 -16.68
CA PRO A 37 6.38 -15.96 -16.36
C PRO A 37 5.34 -15.09 -17.05
N LYS A 38 4.73 -14.17 -16.31
CA LYS A 38 3.85 -13.14 -16.85
C LYS A 38 4.27 -11.76 -16.38
N GLU A 39 4.11 -10.78 -17.25
CA GLU A 39 4.33 -9.38 -16.95
C GLU A 39 2.98 -8.64 -16.91
N HIS A 40 2.84 -7.76 -15.93
CA HIS A 40 1.63 -6.97 -15.71
C HIS A 40 2.04 -5.51 -15.60
N GLU A 41 1.55 -4.68 -16.50
CA GLU A 41 1.80 -3.24 -16.44
C GLU A 41 0.82 -2.58 -15.47
N TYR A 42 1.35 -1.83 -14.52
CA TYR A 42 0.60 -1.00 -13.58
C TYR A 42 0.95 0.46 -13.77
N VAL A 43 -0.08 1.31 -13.73
CA VAL A 43 0.08 2.77 -13.66
C VAL A 43 -0.35 3.22 -12.26
N PHE A 44 0.61 3.64 -11.44
CA PHE A 44 0.34 4.18 -10.12
C PHE A 44 0.30 5.69 -10.17
N LYS A 45 -0.69 6.28 -9.49
CA LYS A 45 -0.80 7.73 -9.28
C LYS A 45 -0.70 8.04 -7.80
N THR A 46 0.27 8.86 -7.42
CA THR A 46 0.54 9.21 -6.03
C THR A 46 0.41 10.72 -5.85
N GLN A 47 -0.44 11.15 -4.91
CA GLN A 47 -0.52 12.55 -4.52
C GLN A 47 0.73 12.92 -3.71
N LEU A 48 1.43 13.95 -4.15
CA LEU A 48 2.70 14.37 -3.52
C LEU A 48 2.46 15.13 -2.22
N LYS A 49 1.32 15.83 -2.11
CA LYS A 49 0.94 16.56 -0.90
C LYS A 49 0.06 15.67 -0.01
N PRO A 50 0.52 15.32 1.20
CA PRO A 50 -0.31 14.57 2.14
C PRO A 50 -1.53 15.40 2.54
N LYS A 51 -2.67 14.72 2.72
CA LYS A 51 -3.85 15.34 3.30
C LYS A 51 -3.73 15.33 4.82
N ARG A 52 -4.33 16.32 5.48
CA ARG A 52 -4.40 16.35 6.95
C ARG A 52 -5.09 15.06 7.44
N THR A 53 -4.37 14.26 8.21
CA THR A 53 -4.89 13.02 8.79
C THR A 53 -5.12 13.23 10.29
N GLY A 54 -6.36 13.10 10.74
CA GLY A 54 -6.68 13.05 12.18
C GLY A 54 -6.60 11.60 12.66
N GLN A 55 -5.83 11.34 13.72
CA GLN A 55 -5.82 10.04 14.38
C GLN A 55 -6.81 10.07 15.54
N PHE A 56 -7.80 9.17 15.52
CA PHE A 56 -8.72 9.01 16.63
C PHE A 56 -8.29 7.81 17.47
N ILE A 57 -8.04 8.03 18.77
CA ILE A 57 -7.69 6.98 19.72
C ILE A 57 -8.82 6.89 20.75
N LYS A 58 -9.42 5.71 20.90
CA LYS A 58 -10.44 5.47 21.91
C LYS A 58 -9.75 5.19 23.26
N LEU A 59 -9.77 6.18 24.15
CA LEU A 59 -9.41 5.99 25.56
C LEU A 59 -10.61 5.40 26.31
N PHE A 60 -10.47 4.19 26.85
CA PHE A 60 -11.43 3.66 27.82
C PHE A 60 -11.11 4.26 29.19
N VAL A 61 -11.97 5.15 29.67
CA VAL A 61 -11.88 5.69 31.04
C VAL A 61 -12.74 4.81 31.94
N THR A 62 -12.10 3.98 32.77
CA THR A 62 -12.79 3.26 33.85
C THR A 62 -13.11 4.25 34.96
N LYS A 63 -14.38 4.62 35.13
CA LYS A 63 -14.83 5.36 36.32
C LYS A 63 -14.80 4.41 37.53
N VAL A 64 -13.86 4.62 38.44
CA VAL A 64 -13.90 4.00 39.77
C VAL A 64 -14.86 4.82 40.64
N LYS A 65 -16.01 4.24 41.01
CA LYS A 65 -16.85 4.78 42.09
C LYS A 65 -16.15 4.45 43.41
N LYS A 66 -15.81 5.47 44.21
CA LYS A 66 -15.45 5.27 45.62
C LYS A 66 -16.75 4.99 46.39
N THR A 67 -16.90 3.78 46.90
CA THR A 67 -17.85 3.46 47.96
C THR A 67 -17.26 4.03 49.26
N GLN A 68 -17.98 4.94 49.91
CA GLN A 68 -17.68 5.28 51.31
C GLN A 68 -18.46 4.27 52.16
N ASP A 69 -17.72 3.40 52.84
CA ASP A 69 -18.25 2.57 53.91
C ASP A 69 -18.01 3.29 55.25
N LEU A 70 -19.08 3.30 56.06
CA LEU A 70 -19.27 3.75 57.45
C LEU A 70 -19.55 5.25 57.69
#